data_AF-L7U4Q7-F1
#
_entry.id   AF-L7U4Q7-F1
#
_cell.length_a   1.000
_cell.length_b   1.000
_cell.length_c   1.000
_cell.angle_alpha   90.00
_cell.angle_beta   90.00
_cell.angle_gamma   90.00
#
_symmetry.space_group_name_H-M   'P 1'
#
loop_
_entity.id
_entity.type
_entity.pdbx_description
1 polymer ?
#
loop_
_entity_poly.entity_id
_entity_poly.type
_entity_poly.pdbx_seq_one_letter_code
_entity_poly.pdbx_strand_id
1 'polypeptide(L)'
;MHWHLHQKSAALAAVLFALSGPVVPDAHAQQCEPRPEPSTPGEPPKDAMSDTRVLRRIVLGLTGSTPTFEQYEAMAAAASPEARTALLRSTLDEVLASPKFYERMLRFGHEWIAVGAYTTGASGDAYQGDMSGHLHRCADNSLHPGAYYSVNEFGPNKDPGLQCADKDVAGNPAVPQVHTVEPWWAPGTTVQVLGLAGSDIQEIVDATSGKTLDCGVASGGYYDPSILKGCGCGPNLMWCSPLAGLGSSGTGSLNGQRRHPYEEPARLFAHLAWHDRPLSDLVVGNYSVGTNWLRALYIRFGRQMGSNVVDANTTWWRPDSGNAPRDPLHPTPNDPQAWREFVVEELEPFHLSLTADKSRSGSLERTYRFDPRTTKDAPLGLPAAGVLTMMGSMSSFPRERVRAARFLEIFACQNFSPPPADVHFPPLEIDPATGGTCLHCHKTLDPAAIAFKRWDFTPFPSYYVPWPFIGGVGNQRVTAEWISGRYPHTGTAPGLRWKNAFLPNTVLTPVTPEQLKENPEAVLLDTMPESYTLLGEHGDGTMGPLGFGKLLVRSGEFDRCVARKVYAMFIGRELNPATEKGFIDKLAKEFVAGERKLRPFLRHLFEQSELRRGL
;
A
#
# COMPACT_ATOMS: atom_id res chain seq x y z
N MET A 1 -5.00 38.62 -72.20
CA MET A 1 -6.40 38.61 -72.67
C MET A 1 -7.06 37.35 -72.15
N HIS A 2 -8.21 37.52 -71.48
CA HIS A 2 -9.17 36.51 -71.02
C HIS A 2 -8.69 35.48 -69.97
N TRP A 3 -9.25 35.52 -68.76
CA TRP A 3 -10.54 34.93 -68.34
C TRP A 3 -10.33 33.49 -67.91
N HIS A 4 -10.59 33.20 -66.63
CA HIS A 4 -10.91 31.90 -66.00
C HIS A 4 -10.26 31.79 -64.62
N LEU A 5 -10.85 32.47 -63.62
CA LEU A 5 -10.52 32.18 -62.22
C LEU A 5 -11.64 32.59 -61.24
N HIS A 6 -12.92 32.46 -61.59
CA HIS A 6 -14.01 32.71 -60.62
C HIS A 6 -15.28 31.85 -60.83
N GLN A 7 -15.14 30.52 -60.98
CA GLN A 7 -16.31 29.63 -61.03
C GLN A 7 -16.22 28.31 -60.25
N LYS A 8 -15.21 28.09 -59.40
CA LYS A 8 -15.12 26.85 -58.59
C LYS A 8 -15.41 26.99 -57.09
N SER A 9 -15.80 28.18 -56.62
CA SER A 9 -16.06 28.40 -55.17
C SER A 9 -17.53 28.47 -54.78
N ALA A 10 -18.48 28.30 -55.71
CA ALA A 10 -19.91 28.44 -55.42
C ALA A 10 -20.71 27.12 -55.39
N ALA A 11 -20.13 26.00 -55.84
CA ALA A 11 -20.87 24.73 -55.98
C ALA A 11 -20.70 23.74 -54.81
N LEU A 12 -19.78 23.99 -53.86
CA LEU A 12 -19.59 23.10 -52.69
C LEU A 12 -20.41 23.52 -51.45
N ALA A 13 -20.98 24.73 -51.44
CA ALA A 13 -21.71 25.25 -50.28
C ALA A 13 -23.18 24.77 -50.20
N ALA A 14 -23.74 24.22 -51.28
CA ALA A 14 -25.17 23.88 -51.36
C ALA A 14 -25.52 22.41 -51.04
N VAL A 15 -24.53 21.53 -50.83
CA VAL A 15 -24.77 20.09 -50.54
C VAL A 15 -24.57 19.73 -49.06
N LEU A 16 -24.05 20.65 -48.24
CA LEU A 16 -23.82 20.42 -46.80
C LEU A 16 -24.97 20.90 -45.88
N PHE A 17 -26.07 21.43 -46.42
CA PHE A 17 -27.17 22.00 -45.63
C PHE A 17 -28.48 21.18 -45.59
N ALA A 18 -28.49 19.95 -46.11
CA ALA A 18 -29.71 19.14 -46.21
C ALA A 18 -29.73 17.85 -45.37
N LEU A 19 -28.81 17.69 -44.40
CA LEU A 19 -28.78 16.50 -43.51
C LEU A 19 -28.75 16.82 -42.00
N SER A 20 -28.98 18.08 -41.60
CA SER A 20 -29.22 18.45 -40.21
C SER A 20 -30.70 18.29 -39.86
N GLY A 21 -31.05 17.14 -39.30
CA GLY A 21 -32.33 16.95 -38.60
C GLY A 21 -32.49 17.93 -37.43
N PRO A 22 -33.73 18.14 -36.93
CA PRO A 22 -33.98 19.09 -35.86
C PRO A 22 -33.26 18.67 -34.58
N VAL A 23 -32.32 19.52 -34.15
CA VAL A 23 -31.70 19.47 -32.84
C VAL A 23 -32.77 19.85 -31.82
N VAL A 24 -33.15 18.89 -30.97
CA VAL A 24 -33.92 19.17 -29.74
C VAL A 24 -33.05 20.10 -28.87
N PRO A 25 -33.58 21.19 -28.29
CA PRO A 25 -32.77 22.04 -27.42
C PRO A 25 -32.37 21.26 -26.18
N ASP A 26 -31.06 21.09 -26.01
CA ASP A 26 -30.41 20.51 -24.84
C ASP A 26 -30.66 21.42 -23.62
N ALA A 27 -31.24 20.87 -22.57
CA ALA A 27 -31.68 21.60 -21.38
C ALA A 27 -30.54 22.02 -20.42
N HIS A 28 -29.29 22.09 -20.89
CA HIS A 28 -28.12 22.28 -20.02
C HIS A 28 -27.18 23.43 -20.40
N ALA A 29 -27.61 24.35 -21.27
CA ALA A 29 -26.89 25.60 -21.55
C ALA A 29 -27.39 26.77 -20.68
N GLN A 30 -27.24 26.67 -19.36
CA GLN A 30 -27.31 27.85 -18.47
C GLN A 30 -26.27 27.69 -17.37
N GLN A 31 -25.12 28.34 -17.53
CA GLN A 31 -24.36 29.03 -16.48
C GLN A 31 -22.96 29.43 -16.98
N CYS A 32 -22.90 30.55 -17.69
CA CYS A 32 -21.72 31.40 -17.82
C CYS A 32 -22.23 32.83 -18.08
N GLU A 33 -22.80 33.47 -17.07
CA GLU A 33 -23.07 34.92 -17.13
C GLU A 33 -21.91 35.71 -16.47
N PRO A 34 -21.65 36.95 -16.91
CA PRO A 34 -20.63 37.80 -16.31
C PRO A 34 -20.96 38.11 -14.85
N ARG A 35 -19.92 38.19 -14.01
CA ARG A 35 -20.01 38.42 -12.57
C ARG A 35 -20.92 39.62 -12.23
N PRO A 36 -22.04 39.44 -11.51
CA PRO A 36 -22.84 40.56 -11.05
C PRO A 36 -22.15 41.27 -9.90
N GLU A 37 -22.35 42.59 -9.83
CA GLU A 37 -22.07 43.42 -8.65
C GLU A 37 -22.68 42.82 -7.37
N PRO A 38 -22.14 43.12 -6.16
CA PRO A 38 -22.61 42.50 -4.93
C PRO A 38 -24.07 42.87 -4.65
N SER A 39 -24.98 41.98 -5.04
CA SER A 39 -26.39 42.10 -4.77
C SER A 39 -26.74 41.49 -3.41
N THR A 40 -27.75 42.12 -2.81
CA THR A 40 -28.57 41.73 -1.65
C THR A 40 -28.71 40.20 -1.49
N PRO A 41 -28.81 39.66 -0.25
CA PRO A 41 -28.86 38.21 -0.01
C PRO A 41 -29.96 37.57 -0.87
N GLY A 42 -29.55 36.78 -1.86
CA GLY A 42 -30.48 36.14 -2.79
C GLY A 42 -31.41 35.18 -2.07
N GLU A 43 -32.64 35.05 -2.56
CA GLU A 43 -33.56 33.99 -2.14
C GLU A 43 -32.85 32.63 -2.14
N PRO A 44 -33.05 31.79 -1.11
CA PRO A 44 -32.42 30.48 -1.06
C PRO A 44 -32.81 29.68 -2.31
N PRO A 45 -31.87 28.90 -2.89
CA PRO A 45 -32.16 28.04 -4.02
C PRO A 45 -33.39 27.17 -3.76
N LYS A 46 -34.26 26.96 -4.76
CA LYS A 46 -35.51 26.19 -4.62
C LYS A 46 -35.29 24.72 -4.18
N ASP A 47 -34.05 24.24 -4.24
CA ASP A 47 -33.58 22.91 -3.86
C ASP A 47 -32.80 22.87 -2.52
N ALA A 48 -32.82 23.95 -1.73
CA ALA A 48 -32.12 24.00 -0.45
C ALA A 48 -32.65 22.95 0.54
N MET A 49 -31.74 22.17 1.14
CA MET A 49 -32.05 21.22 2.19
C MET A 49 -32.37 21.93 3.51
N SER A 50 -33.27 21.35 4.29
CA SER A 50 -33.47 21.78 5.68
C SER A 50 -32.22 21.56 6.52
N ASP A 51 -32.04 22.36 7.57
CA ASP A 51 -30.90 22.23 8.50
C ASP A 51 -30.85 20.84 9.15
N THR A 52 -32.00 20.20 9.38
CA THR A 52 -32.09 18.80 9.84
C THR A 52 -31.57 17.77 8.83
N ARG A 53 -31.72 18.02 7.53
CA ARG A 53 -31.14 17.19 6.46
C ARG A 53 -29.64 17.43 6.33
N VAL A 54 -29.18 18.67 6.51
CA VAL A 54 -27.74 19.00 6.56
C VAL A 54 -27.09 18.31 7.76
N LEU A 55 -27.69 18.40 8.96
CA LEU A 55 -27.26 17.67 10.16
C LEU A 55 -27.12 16.17 9.88
N ARG A 56 -28.14 15.56 9.26
CA ARG A 56 -28.10 14.15 8.89
C ARG A 56 -26.95 13.84 7.92
N ARG A 57 -26.70 14.68 6.92
CA ARG A 57 -25.59 14.51 5.97
C ARG A 57 -24.23 14.55 6.67
N ILE A 58 -24.02 15.49 7.60
CA ILE A 58 -22.77 15.58 8.39
C ILE A 58 -22.55 14.30 9.19
N VAL A 59 -23.50 13.96 10.06
CA VAL A 59 -23.33 12.84 11.00
C VAL A 59 -23.23 11.52 10.23
N LEU A 60 -24.12 11.27 9.25
CA LEU A 60 -24.10 10.03 8.48
C LEU A 60 -22.85 9.91 7.60
N GLY A 61 -22.47 10.99 6.91
CA GLY A 61 -21.32 10.99 6.01
C GLY A 61 -20.00 10.74 6.74
N LEU A 62 -19.84 11.33 7.93
CA LEU A 62 -18.59 11.33 8.68
C LEU A 62 -18.52 10.32 9.83
N THR A 63 -19.64 9.75 10.29
CA THR A 63 -19.65 8.69 11.32
C THR A 63 -20.25 7.37 10.87
N GLY A 64 -21.02 7.36 9.77
CA GLY A 64 -21.82 6.21 9.37
C GLY A 64 -23.06 5.95 10.24
N SER A 65 -23.39 6.85 11.17
CA SER A 65 -24.57 6.75 12.04
C SER A 65 -25.55 7.91 11.83
N THR A 66 -26.80 7.74 12.25
CA THR A 66 -27.79 8.83 12.18
C THR A 66 -27.61 9.81 13.34
N PRO A 67 -28.01 11.08 13.21
CA PRO A 67 -28.06 11.99 14.35
C PRO A 67 -28.90 11.43 15.49
N THR A 68 -28.49 11.73 16.71
CA THR A 68 -29.21 11.39 17.94
C THR A 68 -30.51 12.18 18.04
N PHE A 69 -31.41 11.73 18.92
CA PHE A 69 -32.66 12.43 19.17
C PHE A 69 -32.41 13.84 19.74
N GLU A 70 -31.46 13.96 20.67
CA GLU A 70 -31.04 15.20 21.31
C GLU A 70 -30.49 16.21 20.29
N GLN A 71 -29.74 15.75 19.29
CA GLN A 71 -29.26 16.61 18.20
C GLN A 71 -30.40 17.15 17.34
N TYR A 72 -31.44 16.35 17.09
CA TYR A 72 -32.63 16.82 16.38
C TYR A 72 -33.45 17.81 17.21
N GLU A 73 -33.62 17.57 18.51
CA GLU A 73 -34.30 18.50 19.41
C GLU A 73 -33.55 19.84 19.51
N ALA A 74 -32.23 19.81 19.65
CA ALA A 74 -31.41 21.03 19.65
C ALA A 74 -31.57 21.83 18.35
N MET A 75 -31.61 21.15 17.20
CA MET A 75 -31.84 21.79 15.90
C MET A 75 -33.24 22.40 15.78
N ALA A 76 -34.26 21.74 16.32
CA ALA A 76 -35.63 22.23 16.33
C ALA A 76 -35.84 23.40 17.31
N ALA A 77 -35.15 23.38 18.46
CA ALA A 77 -35.21 24.42 19.48
C ALA A 77 -34.45 25.71 19.08
N ALA A 78 -33.51 25.63 18.13
CA ALA A 78 -32.74 26.77 17.67
C ALA A 78 -33.61 27.77 16.87
N ALA A 79 -33.93 28.89 17.52
CA ALA A 79 -34.87 29.89 17.02
C ALA A 79 -34.39 30.65 15.76
N SER A 80 -33.07 30.84 15.58
CA SER A 80 -32.53 31.62 14.45
C SER A 80 -31.69 30.80 13.46
N PRO A 81 -31.60 31.22 12.19
CA PRO A 81 -30.70 30.60 11.20
C PRO A 81 -29.22 30.58 11.63
N GLU A 82 -28.78 31.60 12.35
CA GLU A 82 -27.41 31.72 12.86
C GLU A 82 -27.15 30.68 13.94
N ALA A 83 -28.11 30.47 14.86
CA ALA A 83 -28.04 29.45 15.89
C ALA A 83 -27.97 28.05 15.28
N ARG A 84 -28.79 27.77 14.26
CA ARG A 84 -28.75 26.49 13.52
C ARG A 84 -27.43 26.28 12.79
N THR A 85 -26.89 27.33 12.17
CA THR A 85 -25.57 27.26 11.52
C THR A 85 -24.45 27.02 12.53
N ALA A 86 -24.51 27.64 13.71
CA ALA A 86 -23.56 27.39 14.79
C ALA A 86 -23.64 25.94 15.30
N LEU A 87 -24.84 25.39 15.46
CA LEU A 87 -25.05 23.98 15.83
C LEU A 87 -24.45 23.02 14.79
N LEU A 88 -24.66 23.29 13.49
CA LEU A 88 -24.09 22.46 12.42
C LEU A 88 -22.56 22.48 12.44
N ARG A 89 -21.94 23.65 12.69
CA ARG A 89 -20.48 23.78 12.83
C ARG A 89 -19.96 23.04 14.07
N SER A 90 -20.59 23.22 15.23
CA SER A 90 -20.24 22.46 16.45
C SER A 90 -20.33 20.96 16.22
N THR A 91 -21.41 20.51 15.56
CA THR A 91 -21.60 19.10 15.23
C THR A 91 -20.50 18.58 14.31
N LEU A 92 -20.09 19.36 13.30
CA LEU A 92 -18.97 19.00 12.44
C LEU A 92 -17.69 18.82 13.26
N ASP A 93 -17.40 19.74 14.18
CA ASP A 93 -16.21 19.68 15.05
C ASP A 93 -16.21 18.45 15.95
N GLU A 94 -17.33 18.21 16.64
CA GLU A 94 -17.53 17.06 17.52
C GLU A 94 -17.37 15.74 16.75
N VAL A 95 -17.94 15.65 15.55
CA VAL A 95 -17.85 14.47 14.71
C VAL A 95 -16.41 14.24 14.23
N LEU A 96 -15.71 15.27 13.75
CA LEU A 96 -14.32 15.15 13.30
C LEU A 96 -13.35 14.76 14.44
N ALA A 97 -13.71 15.06 15.69
CA ALA A 97 -12.98 14.69 16.90
C ALA A 97 -13.43 13.34 17.51
N SER A 98 -14.43 12.67 16.94
CA SER A 98 -14.95 11.40 17.46
C SER A 98 -14.19 10.19 16.90
N PRO A 99 -13.93 9.13 17.69
CA PRO A 99 -13.41 7.86 17.16
C PRO A 99 -14.27 7.28 16.02
N LYS A 100 -15.56 7.63 15.93
CA LYS A 100 -16.43 7.25 14.80
C LYS A 100 -16.00 7.85 13.47
N PHE A 101 -15.36 9.02 13.47
CA PHE A 101 -14.74 9.57 12.27
C PHE A 101 -13.57 8.70 11.81
N TYR A 102 -12.71 8.24 12.73
CA TYR A 102 -11.65 7.29 12.40
C TYR A 102 -12.19 5.99 11.81
N GLU A 103 -13.23 5.39 12.42
CA GLU A 103 -13.89 4.18 11.88
C GLU A 103 -14.44 4.41 10.46
N ARG A 104 -15.06 5.58 10.21
CA ARG A 104 -15.59 5.94 8.90
C ARG A 104 -14.48 6.11 7.87
N MET A 105 -13.38 6.77 8.23
CA MET A 105 -12.21 6.91 7.37
C MET A 105 -11.56 5.56 7.08
N LEU A 106 -11.48 4.66 8.07
CA LEU A 106 -10.97 3.31 7.86
C LEU A 106 -11.83 2.54 6.84
N ARG A 107 -13.16 2.60 6.96
CA ARG A 107 -14.06 1.96 5.97
C ARG A 107 -13.88 2.57 4.58
N PHE A 108 -13.85 3.89 4.48
CA PHE A 108 -13.63 4.57 3.21
C PHE A 108 -12.25 4.23 2.62
N GLY A 109 -11.22 4.09 3.47
CA GLY A 109 -9.90 3.62 3.07
C GLY A 109 -9.93 2.22 2.47
N HIS A 110 -10.71 1.29 3.03
CA HIS A 110 -10.90 -0.04 2.44
C HIS A 110 -11.64 0.00 1.09
N GLU A 111 -12.61 0.90 0.93
CA GLU A 111 -13.35 1.07 -0.32
C GLU A 111 -12.49 1.72 -1.42
N TRP A 112 -11.72 2.74 -1.06
CA TRP A 112 -10.90 3.50 -2.02
C TRP A 112 -9.59 2.79 -2.34
N ILE A 113 -8.85 2.35 -1.32
CA ILE A 113 -7.54 1.70 -1.43
C ILE A 113 -7.74 0.19 -1.30
N ALA A 114 -8.53 -0.36 -2.23
CA ALA A 114 -8.90 -1.77 -2.23
C ALA A 114 -7.70 -2.65 -2.58
N VAL A 115 -6.98 -3.10 -1.55
CA VAL A 115 -5.87 -4.05 -1.65
C VAL A 115 -6.41 -5.46 -1.44
N GLY A 116 -5.91 -6.43 -2.20
CA GLY A 116 -6.33 -7.83 -2.11
C GLY A 116 -5.79 -8.52 -0.86
N ALA A 117 -6.21 -9.76 -0.63
CA ALA A 117 -5.62 -10.56 0.42
C ALA A 117 -4.11 -10.76 0.15
N TYR A 118 -3.30 -10.69 1.22
CA TYR A 118 -1.87 -10.98 1.20
C TYR A 118 -1.65 -12.49 1.01
N THR A 119 -1.94 -12.99 -0.20
CA THR A 119 -1.94 -14.42 -0.54
C THR A 119 -1.46 -14.69 -1.97
N THR A 120 -1.21 -13.64 -2.75
CA THR A 120 -0.89 -13.79 -4.17
C THR A 120 0.44 -14.51 -4.33
N GLY A 121 0.42 -15.65 -5.01
CA GLY A 121 1.60 -16.48 -5.28
C GLY A 121 1.59 -17.83 -4.54
N ALA A 122 0.78 -17.99 -3.50
CA ALA A 122 0.66 -19.28 -2.84
C ALA A 122 -0.40 -20.18 -3.48
N SER A 123 -0.15 -21.48 -3.45
CA SER A 123 -1.12 -22.48 -3.91
C SER A 123 -2.11 -22.79 -2.78
N GLY A 124 -3.30 -22.18 -2.82
CA GLY A 124 -4.41 -22.48 -1.89
C GLY A 124 -4.26 -21.85 -0.49
N ASP A 125 -4.77 -22.54 0.53
CA ASP A 125 -4.82 -22.07 1.93
C ASP A 125 -3.48 -22.10 2.67
N ALA A 126 -2.40 -22.50 1.99
CA ALA A 126 -1.07 -22.74 2.55
C ALA A 126 -0.32 -21.45 2.99
N TYR A 127 -0.74 -20.27 2.53
CA TYR A 127 -0.06 -19.02 2.89
C TYR A 127 -0.47 -18.50 4.25
N GLN A 128 0.48 -18.51 5.18
CA GLN A 128 0.26 -18.10 6.57
C GLN A 128 0.36 -16.59 6.79
N GLY A 129 0.92 -15.86 5.82
CA GLY A 129 1.04 -14.40 5.94
C GLY A 129 2.22 -13.93 6.78
N ASP A 130 3.16 -14.81 7.11
CA ASP A 130 4.36 -14.51 7.89
C ASP A 130 5.65 -15.10 7.27
N MET A 131 6.78 -14.65 7.81
CA MET A 131 8.14 -15.05 7.44
C MET A 131 8.94 -15.48 8.69
N SER A 132 8.24 -16.04 9.68
CA SER A 132 8.78 -16.46 10.98
C SER A 132 8.84 -17.98 11.10
N GLY A 133 9.72 -18.49 11.96
CA GLY A 133 9.59 -19.87 12.45
C GLY A 133 8.35 -20.02 13.32
N HIS A 134 7.61 -21.12 13.18
CA HIS A 134 6.41 -21.36 13.97
C HIS A 134 6.74 -22.01 15.33
N LEU A 135 6.09 -21.52 16.38
CA LEU A 135 6.11 -22.09 17.73
C LEU A 135 4.76 -22.73 18.06
N HIS A 136 4.81 -24.00 18.44
CA HIS A 136 3.67 -24.78 18.88
C HIS A 136 3.52 -24.67 20.39
N ARG A 137 2.32 -24.95 20.90
CA ARG A 137 2.00 -24.84 22.33
C ARG A 137 1.67 -26.21 22.90
N CYS A 138 2.29 -26.55 24.02
CA CYS A 138 2.00 -27.75 24.79
C CYS A 138 0.58 -27.68 25.37
N ALA A 139 -0.14 -28.81 25.30
CA ALA A 139 -1.49 -28.93 25.85
C ALA A 139 -1.51 -28.79 27.38
N ASP A 140 -2.64 -28.35 27.93
CA ASP A 140 -2.81 -28.10 29.38
C ASP A 140 -2.63 -29.35 30.25
N ASN A 141 -2.74 -30.54 29.66
CA ASN A 141 -2.55 -31.83 30.33
C ASN A 141 -1.15 -32.45 30.12
N SER A 142 -0.20 -31.71 29.56
CA SER A 142 1.19 -32.17 29.38
C SER A 142 2.05 -31.91 30.63
N LEU A 143 3.32 -32.34 30.60
CA LEU A 143 4.27 -32.05 31.69
C LEU A 143 4.69 -30.57 31.71
N HIS A 144 4.50 -29.85 30.61
CA HIS A 144 4.85 -28.43 30.43
C HIS A 144 3.65 -27.62 29.91
N PRO A 145 2.56 -27.52 30.69
CA PRO A 145 1.30 -26.95 30.22
C PRO A 145 1.48 -25.50 29.74
N GLY A 146 1.05 -25.24 28.50
CA GLY A 146 1.10 -23.91 27.89
C GLY A 146 2.48 -23.42 27.45
N ALA A 147 3.55 -24.19 27.66
CA ALA A 147 4.89 -23.87 27.14
C ALA A 147 4.95 -23.94 25.61
N TYR A 148 5.86 -23.18 25.02
CA TYR A 148 6.08 -23.15 23.57
C TYR A 148 7.24 -24.06 23.15
N TYR A 149 7.19 -24.63 21.96
CA TYR A 149 8.26 -25.45 21.40
C TYR A 149 8.36 -25.30 19.89
N SER A 150 9.55 -25.53 19.32
CA SER A 150 9.77 -25.58 17.87
C SER A 150 9.73 -27.02 17.36
N VAL A 151 9.28 -27.21 16.12
CA VAL A 151 9.20 -28.54 15.47
C VAL A 151 10.54 -29.01 14.90
N ASN A 152 11.50 -28.12 14.73
CA ASN A 152 12.67 -28.37 13.88
C ASN A 152 13.73 -29.25 14.54
N GLU A 153 13.71 -29.29 15.87
CA GLU A 153 14.60 -30.12 16.67
C GLU A 153 14.40 -31.62 16.41
N PHE A 154 13.18 -32.02 16.06
CA PHE A 154 12.78 -33.42 15.89
C PHE A 154 12.87 -33.89 14.43
N GLY A 155 13.03 -32.97 13.48
CA GLY A 155 13.11 -33.28 12.06
C GLY A 155 11.78 -33.75 11.45
N PRO A 156 11.77 -34.10 10.16
CA PRO A 156 10.55 -34.43 9.43
C PRO A 156 9.95 -35.76 9.95
N ASN A 157 8.60 -35.81 10.02
CA ASN A 157 7.81 -37.00 10.38
C ASN A 157 8.03 -37.57 11.80
N LYS A 158 8.61 -36.77 12.70
CA LYS A 158 8.69 -37.08 14.12
C LYS A 158 7.68 -36.23 14.87
N ASP A 159 7.28 -36.68 16.05
CA ASP A 159 6.35 -35.93 16.90
C ASP A 159 7.13 -34.94 17.77
N PRO A 160 7.14 -33.63 17.44
CA PRO A 160 7.82 -32.63 18.25
C PRO A 160 7.13 -32.38 19.59
N GLY A 161 5.87 -32.82 19.75
CA GLY A 161 5.11 -32.76 21.00
C GLY A 161 5.68 -33.67 22.09
N LEU A 162 6.58 -34.59 21.75
CA LEU A 162 7.34 -35.40 22.71
C LEU A 162 8.15 -34.53 23.69
N GLN A 163 8.54 -33.31 23.31
CA GLN A 163 9.14 -32.34 24.24
C GLN A 163 8.23 -32.00 25.41
N CYS A 164 6.91 -31.92 25.18
CA CYS A 164 5.92 -31.66 26.23
C CYS A 164 5.75 -32.86 27.19
N ALA A 165 6.35 -34.01 26.88
CA ALA A 165 6.28 -35.25 27.65
C ALA A 165 7.66 -35.73 28.15
N ASP A 166 8.66 -34.84 28.20
CA ASP A 166 10.04 -35.14 28.58
C ASP A 166 10.64 -36.31 27.79
N LYS A 167 10.49 -36.28 26.46
CA LYS A 167 11.02 -37.30 25.56
C LYS A 167 11.83 -36.71 24.41
N ASP A 168 12.87 -37.43 24.02
CA ASP A 168 13.66 -37.13 22.82
C ASP A 168 12.97 -37.60 21.52
N VAL A 169 13.63 -37.39 20.39
CA VAL A 169 13.15 -37.77 19.05
C VAL A 169 12.95 -39.29 18.85
N ALA A 170 13.56 -40.11 19.70
CA ALA A 170 13.41 -41.56 19.72
C ALA A 170 12.37 -42.03 20.76
N GLY A 171 11.77 -41.11 21.52
CA GLY A 171 10.78 -41.39 22.55
C GLY A 171 11.40 -41.80 23.90
N ASN A 172 12.71 -41.68 24.06
CA ASN A 172 13.39 -41.96 25.33
C ASN A 172 13.20 -40.79 26.31
N PRO A 173 13.19 -41.04 27.63
CA PRO A 173 13.15 -39.97 28.61
C PRO A 173 14.31 -38.97 28.43
N ALA A 174 13.95 -37.71 28.18
CA ALA A 174 14.86 -36.59 28.05
C ALA A 174 14.12 -35.29 28.41
N VAL A 175 14.46 -34.71 29.56
CA VAL A 175 13.87 -33.43 30.01
C VAL A 175 14.44 -32.30 29.15
N PRO A 176 13.60 -31.53 28.42
CA PRO A 176 14.08 -30.41 27.62
C PRO A 176 14.57 -29.27 28.51
N GLN A 177 15.49 -28.46 27.99
CA GLN A 177 15.80 -27.19 28.62
C GLN A 177 14.57 -26.29 28.59
N VAL A 178 14.30 -25.56 29.69
CA VAL A 178 13.17 -24.65 29.80
C VAL A 178 13.69 -23.23 29.95
N HIS A 179 13.37 -22.38 28.99
CA HIS A 179 13.75 -20.97 28.96
C HIS A 179 12.54 -20.10 29.31
N THR A 180 12.75 -19.09 30.16
CA THR A 180 11.72 -18.07 30.44
C THR A 180 12.05 -16.82 29.64
N VAL A 181 11.18 -16.44 28.71
CA VAL A 181 11.44 -15.36 27.75
C VAL A 181 10.25 -14.40 27.74
N GLU A 182 10.52 -13.10 27.66
CA GLU A 182 9.50 -12.10 27.33
C GLU A 182 9.37 -12.02 25.80
N PRO A 183 8.26 -12.45 25.20
CA PRO A 183 8.13 -12.51 23.76
C PRO A 183 7.62 -11.19 23.17
N TRP A 184 8.02 -10.90 21.93
CA TRP A 184 7.61 -9.66 21.24
C TRP A 184 6.08 -9.50 21.05
N TRP A 185 5.33 -10.60 20.99
CA TRP A 185 3.87 -10.58 20.81
C TRP A 185 3.08 -10.36 22.10
N ALA A 186 3.71 -10.51 23.26
CA ALA A 186 3.06 -10.31 24.56
C ALA A 186 3.96 -9.49 25.51
N PRO A 187 4.14 -8.18 25.22
CA PRO A 187 5.01 -7.31 25.99
C PRO A 187 4.60 -7.24 27.47
N GLY A 188 5.58 -7.22 28.38
CA GLY A 188 5.35 -7.21 29.83
C GLY A 188 4.94 -8.56 30.43
N THR A 189 4.92 -9.64 29.64
CA THR A 189 4.61 -11.00 30.10
C THR A 189 5.74 -11.95 29.77
N THR A 190 5.91 -13.03 30.53
CA THR A 190 6.89 -14.08 30.22
C THR A 190 6.20 -15.38 29.82
N VAL A 191 6.84 -16.13 28.92
CA VAL A 191 6.42 -17.45 28.49
C VAL A 191 7.55 -18.46 28.71
N GLN A 192 7.19 -19.73 28.88
CA GLN A 192 8.14 -20.82 28.88
C GLN A 192 8.35 -21.33 27.46
N VAL A 193 9.60 -21.59 27.08
CA VAL A 193 9.99 -22.15 25.79
C VAL A 193 10.89 -23.35 26.00
N LEU A 194 10.53 -24.48 25.39
CA LEU A 194 11.22 -25.75 25.51
C LEU A 194 12.30 -25.90 24.44
N GLY A 195 13.41 -26.52 24.84
CA GLY A 195 14.52 -26.88 23.97
C GLY A 195 15.25 -25.66 23.40
N LEU A 196 15.96 -25.89 22.29
CA LEU A 196 16.84 -24.88 21.69
C LEU A 196 16.08 -23.65 21.19
N ALA A 197 14.77 -23.74 20.93
CA ALA A 197 13.96 -22.60 20.51
C ALA A 197 14.02 -21.42 21.49
N GLY A 198 14.17 -21.69 22.79
CA GLY A 198 14.31 -20.67 23.82
C GLY A 198 15.74 -20.17 24.06
N SER A 199 16.72 -20.74 23.35
CA SER A 199 18.14 -20.39 23.48
C SER A 199 18.52 -19.13 22.69
N ASP A 200 19.73 -18.65 22.91
CA ASP A 200 20.36 -17.51 22.23
C ASP A 200 21.23 -17.91 21.03
N ILE A 201 21.13 -19.17 20.55
CA ILE A 201 21.92 -19.65 19.41
C ILE A 201 21.50 -18.90 18.14
N GLN A 202 22.44 -18.12 17.58
CA GLN A 202 22.23 -17.27 16.40
C GLN A 202 22.83 -17.85 15.11
N GLU A 203 23.77 -18.77 15.24
CA GLU A 203 24.45 -19.40 14.11
C GLU A 203 24.68 -20.87 14.43
N ILE A 204 24.61 -21.70 13.39
CA ILE A 204 24.96 -23.12 13.46
C ILE A 204 25.95 -23.47 12.36
N VAL A 205 26.74 -24.51 12.54
CA VAL A 205 27.60 -25.05 11.49
C VAL A 205 26.90 -26.26 10.89
N ASP A 206 26.57 -26.19 9.60
CA ASP A 206 26.00 -27.32 8.87
C ASP A 206 27.01 -28.46 8.82
N ALA A 207 26.67 -29.60 9.43
CA ALA A 207 27.59 -30.73 9.55
C ALA A 207 27.98 -31.35 8.19
N THR A 208 27.17 -31.14 7.15
CA THR A 208 27.40 -31.73 5.81
C THR A 208 28.32 -30.85 4.96
N SER A 209 28.08 -29.55 4.94
CA SER A 209 28.80 -28.59 4.09
C SER A 209 29.90 -27.82 4.84
N GLY A 210 29.93 -27.89 6.17
CA GLY A 210 30.83 -27.10 7.02
C GLY A 210 30.54 -25.60 7.02
N LYS A 211 29.42 -25.17 6.43
CA LYS A 211 29.05 -23.75 6.34
C LYS A 211 28.36 -23.27 7.60
N THR A 212 28.73 -22.08 8.06
CA THR A 212 27.94 -21.35 9.07
C THR A 212 26.62 -20.89 8.45
N LEU A 213 25.51 -21.19 9.12
CA LEU A 213 24.16 -20.79 8.73
C LEU A 213 23.58 -19.83 9.77
N ASP A 214 22.94 -18.76 9.30
CA ASP A 214 22.24 -17.76 10.12
C ASP A 214 20.89 -18.31 10.59
N CYS A 215 20.68 -18.39 11.91
CA CYS A 215 19.44 -18.84 12.53
C CYS A 215 18.28 -17.85 12.38
N GLY A 216 18.58 -16.59 12.06
CA GLY A 216 17.60 -15.55 11.80
C GLY A 216 16.85 -15.73 10.48
N VAL A 217 17.27 -16.66 9.61
CA VAL A 217 16.61 -16.99 8.33
C VAL A 217 15.66 -18.16 8.53
N ALA A 218 14.39 -17.94 8.17
CA ALA A 218 13.39 -19.01 8.21
C ALA A 218 13.33 -19.72 6.86
N SER A 219 12.85 -20.96 6.84
CA SER A 219 12.67 -21.75 5.62
C SER A 219 11.58 -22.81 5.78
N GLY A 220 11.09 -23.31 4.66
CA GLY A 220 10.22 -24.48 4.58
C GLY A 220 8.77 -24.23 5.00
N GLY A 221 8.05 -25.34 5.16
CA GLY A 221 6.67 -25.40 5.63
C GLY A 221 5.60 -25.23 4.55
N TYR A 222 4.76 -26.25 4.33
CA TYR A 222 3.47 -26.05 3.64
C TYR A 222 2.49 -25.31 4.55
N TYR A 223 2.53 -25.59 5.86
CA TYR A 223 1.74 -24.89 6.87
C TYR A 223 2.59 -24.20 7.94
N ASP A 224 3.81 -24.69 8.20
CA ASP A 224 4.62 -24.24 9.33
C ASP A 224 6.05 -23.95 8.88
N PRO A 225 6.36 -22.69 8.54
CA PRO A 225 7.73 -22.28 8.32
C PRO A 225 8.57 -22.40 9.58
N SER A 226 9.87 -22.52 9.37
CA SER A 226 10.71 -23.19 10.33
C SER A 226 12.12 -22.58 10.34
N ILE A 227 12.70 -22.40 11.53
CA ILE A 227 14.13 -22.10 11.67
C ILE A 227 14.98 -23.36 11.53
N LEU A 228 16.26 -23.23 11.21
CA LEU A 228 17.13 -24.39 11.04
C LEU A 228 17.27 -25.20 12.34
N LYS A 229 17.47 -26.52 12.22
CA LYS A 229 17.69 -27.40 13.37
C LYS A 229 18.94 -26.95 14.15
N GLY A 230 18.85 -26.84 15.47
CA GLY A 230 19.95 -26.36 16.30
C GLY A 230 19.89 -24.86 16.60
N CYS A 231 18.96 -24.13 15.99
CA CYS A 231 18.82 -22.69 16.17
C CYS A 231 17.86 -22.31 17.30
N GLY A 232 18.13 -21.16 17.93
CA GLY A 232 17.17 -20.46 18.77
C GLY A 232 16.21 -19.59 17.95
N CYS A 233 15.12 -19.13 18.59
CA CYS A 233 14.17 -18.18 18.00
C CYS A 233 14.62 -16.72 18.11
N GLY A 234 15.88 -16.49 18.45
CA GLY A 234 16.48 -15.16 18.59
C GLY A 234 16.03 -14.41 19.85
N PRO A 235 16.60 -13.21 20.08
CA PRO A 235 16.24 -12.37 21.22
C PRO A 235 14.72 -12.10 21.27
N ASN A 236 14.11 -12.29 22.44
CA ASN A 236 12.67 -12.10 22.64
C ASN A 236 11.78 -12.88 21.65
N LEU A 237 12.29 -14.02 21.13
CA LEU A 237 11.64 -14.90 20.17
C LEU A 237 11.31 -14.25 18.81
N MET A 238 12.01 -13.20 18.42
CA MET A 238 11.65 -12.39 17.25
C MET A 238 11.81 -13.06 15.90
N TRP A 239 12.54 -14.17 15.81
CA TRP A 239 12.62 -14.95 14.57
C TRP A 239 11.47 -15.93 14.44
N CYS A 240 10.68 -16.09 15.49
CA CYS A 240 9.55 -16.99 15.56
C CYS A 240 8.24 -16.27 15.89
N SER A 241 7.13 -16.96 15.67
CA SER A 241 5.78 -16.49 15.97
C SER A 241 4.97 -17.63 16.60
N PRO A 242 3.99 -17.35 17.47
CA PRO A 242 3.11 -18.35 18.05
C PRO A 242 1.93 -18.66 17.09
N LEU A 243 2.23 -18.68 15.79
CA LEU A 243 1.31 -18.99 14.71
C LEU A 243 1.66 -20.42 14.31
N ALA A 244 0.71 -21.36 14.40
CA ALA A 244 0.98 -22.75 14.06
C ALA A 244 -0.25 -23.40 13.41
N GLY A 245 -0.01 -24.25 12.42
CA GLY A 245 -1.02 -24.97 11.65
C GLY A 245 -1.97 -24.06 10.87
N LEU A 246 -3.15 -24.58 10.56
CA LEU A 246 -4.21 -23.82 9.87
C LEU A 246 -4.86 -22.74 10.74
N GLY A 247 -4.58 -22.69 12.05
CA GLY A 247 -5.16 -21.73 12.99
C GLY A 247 -4.64 -20.29 12.83
N SER A 248 -3.47 -20.11 12.21
CA SER A 248 -2.88 -18.81 11.88
C SER A 248 -3.42 -18.17 10.60
N SER A 249 -4.26 -18.90 9.87
CA SER A 249 -4.55 -18.64 8.44
C SER A 249 -5.72 -17.69 8.16
N GLY A 250 -6.43 -17.18 9.17
CA GLY A 250 -7.65 -16.40 8.93
C GLY A 250 -7.38 -14.99 8.40
N THR A 251 -7.85 -14.67 7.18
CA THR A 251 -7.90 -13.27 6.68
C THR A 251 -9.00 -12.43 7.36
N GLY A 252 -9.81 -13.04 8.24
CA GLY A 252 -10.86 -12.36 9.00
C GLY A 252 -10.47 -11.98 10.43
N SER A 253 -9.27 -12.36 10.90
CA SER A 253 -8.85 -12.15 12.30
C SER A 253 -7.63 -11.22 12.38
N LEU A 254 -7.67 -10.28 13.33
CA LEU A 254 -6.51 -9.45 13.69
C LEU A 254 -5.55 -10.15 14.66
N ASN A 255 -5.90 -11.33 15.18
CA ASN A 255 -5.06 -12.07 16.13
C ASN A 255 -3.88 -12.81 15.48
N GLY A 256 -3.74 -12.76 14.15
CA GLY A 256 -2.60 -13.31 13.41
C GLY A 256 -2.15 -12.36 12.31
N GLN A 257 -0.99 -12.61 11.67
CA GLN A 257 -0.36 -11.65 10.77
C GLN A 257 -1.10 -11.43 9.44
N ARG A 258 -1.78 -12.45 8.89
CA ARG A 258 -2.31 -12.44 7.51
C ARG A 258 -3.24 -11.26 7.18
N ARG A 259 -4.04 -10.79 8.14
CA ARG A 259 -4.94 -9.64 7.93
C ARG A 259 -4.24 -8.29 7.99
N HIS A 260 -3.11 -8.16 8.70
CA HIS A 260 -2.51 -6.85 8.94
C HIS A 260 -1.99 -6.17 7.66
N PRO A 261 -1.28 -6.86 6.73
CA PRO A 261 -0.85 -6.22 5.48
C PRO A 261 -2.01 -5.75 4.60
N TYR A 262 -3.18 -6.41 4.69
CA TYR A 262 -4.39 -5.98 4.00
C TYR A 262 -4.98 -4.71 4.64
N GLU A 263 -4.97 -4.61 5.96
CA GLU A 263 -5.53 -3.46 6.70
C GLU A 263 -4.63 -2.22 6.63
N GLU A 264 -3.31 -2.42 6.48
CA GLU A 264 -2.30 -1.37 6.56
C GLU A 264 -2.60 -0.11 5.72
N PRO A 265 -3.00 -0.20 4.43
CA PRO A 265 -3.25 0.99 3.62
C PRO A 265 -4.45 1.81 4.12
N ALA A 266 -5.53 1.13 4.50
CA ALA A 266 -6.74 1.78 5.01
C ALA A 266 -6.52 2.36 6.42
N ARG A 267 -5.71 1.67 7.24
CA ARG A 267 -5.28 2.14 8.56
C ARG A 267 -4.40 3.37 8.45
N LEU A 268 -3.46 3.40 7.49
CA LEU A 268 -2.66 4.59 7.22
C LEU A 268 -3.57 5.74 6.78
N PHE A 269 -4.49 5.54 5.83
CA PHE A 269 -5.43 6.59 5.42
C PHE A 269 -6.21 7.19 6.61
N ALA A 270 -6.81 6.34 7.46
CA ALA A 270 -7.53 6.78 8.64
C ALA A 270 -6.63 7.50 9.65
N HIS A 271 -5.40 7.03 9.81
CA HIS A 271 -4.40 7.66 10.68
C HIS A 271 -3.99 9.05 10.20
N LEU A 272 -3.74 9.21 8.90
CA LEU A 272 -3.41 10.51 8.30
C LEU A 272 -4.57 11.51 8.51
N ALA A 273 -5.81 11.05 8.30
CA ALA A 273 -7.00 11.85 8.55
C ALA A 273 -7.16 12.26 10.02
N TRP A 274 -6.86 11.34 10.95
CA TRP A 274 -7.04 11.57 12.39
C TRP A 274 -5.96 12.44 13.03
N HIS A 275 -4.71 12.33 12.57
CA HIS A 275 -3.57 13.10 13.08
C HIS A 275 -3.23 14.32 12.22
N ASP A 276 -4.15 14.73 11.34
CA ASP A 276 -4.01 15.88 10.43
C ASP A 276 -2.68 15.89 9.66
N ARG A 277 -2.32 14.72 9.14
CA ARG A 277 -1.17 14.53 8.25
C ARG A 277 -1.58 14.79 6.80
N PRO A 278 -0.64 15.23 5.94
CA PRO A 278 -0.90 15.34 4.50
C PRO A 278 -1.29 13.97 3.91
N LEU A 279 -2.38 13.90 3.14
CA LEU A 279 -2.76 12.64 2.49
C LEU A 279 -1.78 12.23 1.39
N SER A 280 -0.95 13.15 0.87
CA SER A 280 0.15 12.79 -0.03
C SER A 280 1.11 11.78 0.58
N ASP A 281 1.19 11.68 1.92
CA ASP A 281 2.01 10.69 2.61
C ASP A 281 1.58 9.25 2.28
N LEU A 282 0.36 9.04 1.75
CA LEU A 282 -0.04 7.75 1.16
C LEU A 282 0.88 7.27 0.04
N VAL A 283 1.48 8.17 -0.71
CA VAL A 283 2.31 7.86 -1.89
C VAL A 283 3.74 8.37 -1.80
N VAL A 284 4.04 9.28 -0.87
CA VAL A 284 5.39 9.81 -0.66
C VAL A 284 5.84 9.78 0.80
N GLY A 285 5.10 9.15 1.71
CA GLY A 285 5.52 8.98 3.10
C GLY A 285 6.62 7.93 3.25
N ASN A 286 7.53 8.10 4.21
CA ASN A 286 8.53 7.09 4.58
C ASN A 286 8.13 6.19 5.76
N TYR A 287 6.86 6.26 6.17
CA TYR A 287 6.35 5.69 7.40
C TYR A 287 5.00 5.00 7.16
N SER A 288 4.59 4.19 8.12
CA SER A 288 3.32 3.49 8.13
C SER A 288 2.76 3.42 9.55
N VAL A 289 1.65 2.70 9.73
CA VAL A 289 1.08 2.33 11.02
C VAL A 289 0.95 0.82 11.13
N GLY A 290 1.19 0.28 12.31
CA GLY A 290 1.11 -1.17 12.51
C GLY A 290 1.02 -1.58 13.96
N THR A 291 0.37 -2.73 14.17
CA THR A 291 0.40 -3.48 15.43
C THR A 291 1.76 -4.18 15.58
N ASN A 292 2.00 -4.85 16.71
CA ASN A 292 3.19 -5.71 16.86
C ASN A 292 3.26 -6.79 15.78
N TRP A 293 2.12 -7.32 15.34
CA TRP A 293 2.05 -8.35 14.31
C TRP A 293 2.57 -7.85 12.96
N LEU A 294 2.15 -6.66 12.53
CA LEU A 294 2.61 -6.08 11.27
C LEU A 294 4.08 -5.64 11.35
N ARG A 295 4.48 -5.05 12.47
CA ARG A 295 5.85 -4.57 12.69
C ARG A 295 6.85 -5.72 12.70
N ALA A 296 6.48 -6.84 13.32
CA ALA A 296 7.25 -8.08 13.25
C ALA A 296 7.42 -8.55 11.81
N LEU A 297 6.37 -8.48 10.97
CA LEU A 297 6.46 -8.86 9.56
C LEU A 297 7.51 -8.03 8.79
N TYR A 298 7.60 -6.72 9.03
CA TYR A 298 8.64 -5.86 8.44
C TYR A 298 10.05 -6.26 8.90
N ILE A 299 10.22 -6.56 10.18
CA ILE A 299 11.50 -7.06 10.71
C ILE A 299 11.89 -8.38 10.06
N ARG A 300 10.94 -9.30 9.95
CA ARG A 300 11.16 -10.58 9.28
C ARG A 300 11.52 -10.36 7.82
N PHE A 301 10.85 -9.46 7.11
CA PHE A 301 11.18 -9.12 5.73
C PHE A 301 12.64 -8.68 5.57
N GLY A 302 13.10 -7.75 6.41
CA GLY A 302 14.50 -7.31 6.43
C GLY A 302 15.46 -8.44 6.79
N ARG A 303 15.08 -9.32 7.73
CA ARG A 303 15.87 -10.50 8.10
C ARG A 303 16.01 -11.50 6.96
N GLN A 304 14.93 -11.82 6.24
CA GLN A 304 15.00 -12.71 5.07
C GLN A 304 15.87 -12.14 3.94
N MET A 305 15.98 -10.81 3.84
CA MET A 305 16.87 -10.11 2.90
C MET A 305 18.32 -9.94 3.41
N GLY A 306 18.64 -10.48 4.60
CA GLY A 306 20.01 -10.58 5.12
C GLY A 306 20.44 -9.43 6.05
N SER A 307 19.53 -8.55 6.49
CA SER A 307 19.83 -7.60 7.56
C SER A 307 19.82 -8.30 8.91
N ASN A 308 20.55 -7.84 9.93
CA ASN A 308 20.45 -8.29 11.32
C ASN A 308 20.38 -7.14 12.33
N VAL A 309 20.33 -5.90 11.85
CA VAL A 309 20.54 -4.69 12.68
C VAL A 309 19.41 -4.42 13.68
N VAL A 310 18.25 -5.05 13.50
CA VAL A 310 17.07 -4.87 14.36
C VAL A 310 16.95 -5.94 15.43
N ASP A 311 17.85 -6.94 15.45
CA ASP A 311 17.69 -8.12 16.30
C ASP A 311 17.77 -7.83 17.80
N ALA A 312 18.58 -6.86 18.18
CA ALA A 312 18.71 -6.44 19.58
C ALA A 312 17.72 -5.31 19.94
N ASN A 313 16.96 -4.81 18.96
CA ASN A 313 16.09 -3.65 19.19
C ASN A 313 14.77 -4.09 19.86
N THR A 314 14.56 -3.66 21.09
CA THR A 314 13.32 -3.95 21.83
C THR A 314 12.27 -2.83 21.72
N THR A 315 12.62 -1.66 21.20
CA THR A 315 11.74 -0.48 21.21
C THR A 315 10.57 -0.57 20.24
N TRP A 316 10.63 -1.49 19.28
CA TRP A 316 9.57 -1.62 18.27
C TRP A 316 8.34 -2.38 18.78
N TRP A 317 8.52 -3.40 19.61
CA TRP A 317 7.40 -4.22 20.09
C TRP A 317 6.91 -3.78 21.46
N ARG A 318 7.76 -3.14 22.26
CA ARG A 318 7.38 -2.60 23.56
C ARG A 318 6.45 -1.39 23.40
N PRO A 319 5.25 -1.40 24.00
CA PRO A 319 4.32 -0.27 23.90
C PRO A 319 4.77 0.98 24.67
N ASP A 320 5.50 0.78 25.77
CA ASP A 320 5.98 1.80 26.71
C ASP A 320 7.27 2.50 26.27
N SER A 321 7.97 1.98 25.26
CA SER A 321 9.25 2.52 24.79
C SER A 321 9.14 3.78 23.92
N GLY A 322 7.93 4.29 23.63
CA GLY A 322 7.78 5.49 22.81
C GLY A 322 6.38 6.10 22.83
N ASN A 323 6.29 7.34 22.34
CA ASN A 323 5.06 8.13 22.26
C ASN A 323 4.55 8.28 20.81
N ALA A 324 4.84 7.30 19.95
CA ALA A 324 4.40 7.33 18.57
C ALA A 324 2.87 7.50 18.47
N PRO A 325 2.37 8.37 17.57
CA PRO A 325 0.93 8.50 17.34
C PRO A 325 0.27 7.13 17.09
N ARG A 326 -0.90 6.93 17.69
CA ARG A 326 -1.68 5.69 17.58
C ARG A 326 -3.11 5.96 17.15
N ASP A 327 -3.80 4.93 16.71
CA ASP A 327 -5.23 5.01 16.41
C ASP A 327 -6.07 5.24 17.68
N PRO A 328 -7.23 5.92 17.56
CA PRO A 328 -8.10 6.23 18.71
C PRO A 328 -8.94 5.04 19.19
N LEU A 329 -8.90 3.87 18.53
CA LEU A 329 -9.65 2.68 18.95
C LEU A 329 -8.92 1.88 20.03
N HIS A 330 -7.63 2.15 20.24
CA HIS A 330 -6.81 1.54 21.29
C HIS A 330 -6.28 2.63 22.24
N PRO A 331 -7.16 3.21 23.10
CA PRO A 331 -6.79 4.33 23.97
C PRO A 331 -5.81 3.93 25.08
N THR A 332 -5.72 2.64 25.41
CA THR A 332 -4.82 2.13 26.45
C THR A 332 -3.36 2.31 26.02
N PRO A 333 -2.51 2.96 26.84
CA PRO A 333 -1.14 3.27 26.46
C PRO A 333 -0.30 2.08 26.02
N ASN A 334 -0.54 0.91 26.61
CA ASN A 334 0.28 -0.27 26.43
C ASN A 334 -0.37 -1.38 25.60
N ASP A 335 -1.33 -1.03 24.74
CA ASP A 335 -2.01 -2.02 23.92
C ASP A 335 -1.13 -2.51 22.75
N PRO A 336 -0.73 -3.80 22.70
CA PRO A 336 0.08 -4.35 21.60
C PRO A 336 -0.69 -4.46 20.27
N GLN A 337 -2.03 -4.37 20.31
CA GLN A 337 -2.90 -4.36 19.13
C GLN A 337 -3.14 -2.94 18.58
N ALA A 338 -2.65 -1.89 19.27
CA ALA A 338 -2.71 -0.53 18.76
C ALA A 338 -1.93 -0.38 17.45
N TRP A 339 -2.53 0.27 16.46
CA TRP A 339 -1.88 0.67 15.22
C TRP A 339 -1.05 1.92 15.49
N ARG A 340 0.26 1.72 15.61
CA ARG A 340 1.22 2.77 15.98
C ARG A 340 2.04 3.21 14.77
N GLU A 341 2.27 4.50 14.66
CA GLU A 341 3.13 5.09 13.64
C GLU A 341 4.57 4.57 13.80
N PHE A 342 5.22 4.21 12.69
CA PHE A 342 6.63 3.84 12.66
C PHE A 342 7.25 4.23 11.32
N VAL A 343 8.53 4.62 11.35
CA VAL A 343 9.31 4.82 10.12
C VAL A 343 9.79 3.46 9.63
N VAL A 344 9.55 3.14 8.36
CA VAL A 344 9.74 1.77 7.84
C VAL A 344 11.20 1.32 8.00
N GLU A 345 12.16 2.21 7.74
CA GLU A 345 13.60 1.91 7.86
C GLU A 345 14.05 1.48 9.27
N GLU A 346 13.32 1.87 10.32
CA GLU A 346 13.65 1.47 11.70
C GLU A 346 13.39 -0.02 11.95
N LEU A 347 12.47 -0.61 11.18
CA LEU A 347 12.10 -2.02 11.26
C LEU A 347 12.73 -2.83 10.13
N GLU A 348 12.88 -2.22 8.96
CA GLU A 348 13.30 -2.86 7.72
C GLU A 348 14.27 -1.93 6.97
N PRO A 349 15.58 -2.08 7.19
CA PRO A 349 16.59 -1.13 6.70
C PRO A 349 16.70 -1.01 5.18
N PHE A 350 16.16 -1.97 4.43
CA PHE A 350 16.18 -1.91 2.98
C PHE A 350 15.06 -1.03 2.40
N HIS A 351 14.12 -0.55 3.23
CA HIS A 351 13.21 0.53 2.87
C HIS A 351 13.72 1.88 3.40
N LEU A 352 14.37 2.64 2.53
CA LEU A 352 15.13 3.84 2.91
C LEU A 352 14.19 4.99 3.32
N SER A 353 14.44 5.58 4.48
CA SER A 353 13.76 6.78 4.96
C SER A 353 14.14 8.02 4.16
N LEU A 354 15.42 8.11 3.78
CA LEU A 354 16.06 9.28 3.15
C LEU A 354 15.96 10.56 4.00
N THR A 355 16.00 10.38 5.31
CA THR A 355 16.07 11.44 6.31
C THR A 355 17.29 11.19 7.20
N ALA A 356 18.04 12.23 7.56
CA ALA A 356 19.31 12.09 8.27
C ALA A 356 19.16 11.38 9.64
N ASP A 357 18.03 11.56 10.29
CA ASP A 357 17.69 11.07 11.63
C ASP A 357 16.60 9.98 11.61
N LYS A 358 16.29 9.42 10.44
CA LYS A 358 15.17 8.49 10.24
C LYS A 358 13.83 9.05 10.71
N SER A 359 13.64 10.37 10.69
CA SER A 359 12.37 11.00 11.04
C SER A 359 11.28 10.75 9.98
N ARG A 360 10.03 10.80 10.44
CA ARG A 360 8.83 10.76 9.60
C ARG A 360 8.84 11.91 8.59
N SER A 361 8.73 11.60 7.30
CA SER A 361 8.71 12.61 6.23
C SER A 361 7.88 12.17 5.03
N GLY A 362 7.13 13.14 4.49
CA GLY A 362 6.43 13.07 3.19
C GLY A 362 7.05 14.00 2.14
N SER A 363 8.29 14.47 2.37
CA SER A 363 8.92 15.47 1.50
C SER A 363 9.22 14.92 0.10
N LEU A 364 8.94 15.73 -0.92
CA LEU A 364 9.28 15.43 -2.32
C LEU A 364 10.79 15.59 -2.60
N GLU A 365 11.57 16.12 -1.66
CA GLU A 365 13.02 16.27 -1.79
C GLU A 365 13.78 14.96 -1.52
N ARG A 366 13.13 13.99 -0.85
CA ARG A 366 13.72 12.68 -0.56
C ARG A 366 14.10 11.98 -1.85
N THR A 367 15.39 11.89 -2.14
CA THR A 367 15.88 11.42 -3.44
C THR A 367 17.02 10.43 -3.24
N TYR A 368 16.91 9.27 -3.89
CA TYR A 368 17.98 8.30 -4.00
C TYR A 368 18.08 7.88 -5.46
N ARG A 369 19.27 8.06 -6.04
CA ARG A 369 19.54 7.75 -7.45
C ARG A 369 20.42 6.52 -7.50
N PHE A 370 19.96 5.51 -8.21
CA PHE A 370 20.71 4.30 -8.48
C PHE A 370 20.43 3.87 -9.92
N ASP A 371 21.50 3.54 -10.65
CA ASP A 371 21.42 3.07 -12.02
C ASP A 371 22.24 1.79 -12.17
N PRO A 372 21.61 0.61 -12.28
CA PRO A 372 22.33 -0.66 -12.42
C PRO A 372 23.11 -0.79 -13.73
N ARG A 373 22.97 0.15 -14.68
CA ARG A 373 23.77 0.18 -15.92
C ARG A 373 25.18 0.73 -15.70
N THR A 374 25.41 1.49 -14.63
CA THR A 374 26.67 2.20 -14.40
C THR A 374 27.50 1.64 -13.25
N THR A 375 26.94 0.71 -12.45
CA THR A 375 27.63 0.06 -11.34
C THR A 375 27.19 -1.41 -11.18
N LYS A 376 28.05 -2.22 -10.56
CA LYS A 376 27.76 -3.60 -10.12
C LYS A 376 27.52 -3.70 -8.60
N ASP A 377 27.67 -2.59 -7.89
CA ASP A 377 27.35 -2.53 -6.47
C ASP A 377 25.85 -2.69 -6.25
N ALA A 378 25.46 -3.25 -5.10
CA ALA A 378 24.05 -3.30 -4.74
C ALA A 378 23.53 -1.88 -4.41
N PRO A 379 22.28 -1.54 -4.74
CA PRO A 379 21.61 -0.40 -4.14
C PRO A 379 21.55 -0.56 -2.61
N LEU A 380 21.55 0.56 -1.89
CA LEU A 380 21.39 0.58 -0.44
C LEU A 380 20.02 0.02 0.00
N GLY A 381 19.02 0.17 -0.85
CA GLY A 381 17.65 -0.21 -0.60
C GLY A 381 16.69 0.45 -1.60
N LEU A 382 15.40 0.37 -1.30
CA LEU A 382 14.31 1.00 -2.02
C LEU A 382 13.76 2.17 -1.19
N PRO A 383 13.64 3.39 -1.71
CA PRO A 383 13.02 4.48 -0.95
C PRO A 383 11.56 4.19 -0.57
N ALA A 384 11.24 4.30 0.72
CA ALA A 384 9.89 4.12 1.22
C ALA A 384 8.93 5.18 0.64
N ALA A 385 7.71 4.76 0.27
CA ALA A 385 6.72 5.56 -0.44
C ALA A 385 5.27 5.23 -0.04
N GLY A 386 5.00 5.17 1.26
CA GLY A 386 3.69 4.89 1.84
C GLY A 386 3.10 3.58 1.30
N VAL A 387 1.85 3.64 0.85
CA VAL A 387 1.09 2.52 0.26
C VAL A 387 1.83 1.87 -0.91
N LEU A 388 2.64 2.63 -1.65
CA LEU A 388 3.36 2.15 -2.84
C LEU A 388 4.55 1.24 -2.51
N THR A 389 4.92 1.11 -1.24
CA THR A 389 5.98 0.19 -0.76
C THR A 389 5.50 -0.77 0.33
N MET A 390 4.22 -0.75 0.69
CA MET A 390 3.68 -1.67 1.69
C MET A 390 3.69 -3.11 1.18
N MET A 391 4.06 -4.04 2.06
CA MET A 391 4.08 -5.48 1.76
C MET A 391 2.73 -5.96 1.18
N GLY A 392 1.62 -5.58 1.82
CA GLY A 392 0.27 -5.96 1.41
C GLY A 392 -0.09 -5.44 0.02
N SER A 393 0.09 -4.14 -0.21
CA SER A 393 -0.19 -3.48 -1.49
C SER A 393 0.63 -4.08 -2.64
N MET A 394 1.94 -4.19 -2.44
CA MET A 394 2.87 -4.69 -3.47
C MET A 394 2.63 -6.16 -3.80
N SER A 395 2.23 -6.94 -2.80
CA SER A 395 1.97 -8.37 -2.96
C SER A 395 0.58 -8.68 -3.51
N SER A 396 -0.41 -7.81 -3.28
CA SER A 396 -1.76 -7.98 -3.82
C SER A 396 -1.85 -7.77 -5.33
N PHE A 397 -0.94 -6.96 -5.87
CA PHE A 397 -0.83 -6.69 -7.29
C PHE A 397 0.44 -7.37 -7.81
N PRO A 398 0.37 -8.60 -8.34
CA PRO A 398 1.54 -9.46 -8.49
C PRO A 398 2.54 -9.02 -9.57
N ARG A 399 2.22 -7.99 -10.36
CA ARG A 399 3.01 -7.59 -11.52
C ARG A 399 3.17 -6.08 -11.57
N GLU A 400 4.30 -5.61 -12.06
CA GLU A 400 4.66 -4.21 -12.19
C GLU A 400 3.63 -3.38 -12.97
N ARG A 401 3.13 -3.88 -14.11
CA ARG A 401 2.07 -3.22 -14.88
C ARG A 401 0.72 -3.20 -14.16
N VAL A 402 0.42 -4.24 -13.39
CA VAL A 402 -0.82 -4.31 -12.58
C VAL A 402 -0.74 -3.33 -11.42
N ARG A 403 0.41 -3.23 -10.74
CA ARG A 403 0.68 -2.22 -9.70
C ARG A 403 0.52 -0.82 -10.27
N ALA A 404 1.18 -0.52 -11.40
CA ALA A 404 1.08 0.77 -12.06
C ALA A 404 -0.37 1.13 -12.41
N ALA A 405 -1.11 0.21 -13.04
CA ALA A 405 -2.52 0.43 -13.39
C ALA A 405 -3.36 0.70 -12.14
N ARG A 406 -3.25 -0.13 -11.10
CA ARG A 406 -4.01 0.02 -9.86
C ARG A 406 -3.66 1.30 -9.11
N PHE A 407 -2.39 1.67 -9.02
CA PHE A 407 -2.02 2.90 -8.34
C PHE A 407 -2.38 4.16 -9.15
N LEU A 408 -2.36 4.12 -10.48
CA LEU A 408 -2.91 5.20 -11.31
C LEU A 408 -4.44 5.31 -11.17
N GLU A 409 -5.15 4.19 -11.08
CA GLU A 409 -6.59 4.16 -10.82
C GLU A 409 -6.94 4.71 -9.43
N ILE A 410 -6.25 4.22 -8.39
CA ILE A 410 -6.50 4.60 -7.00
C ILE A 410 -6.10 6.06 -6.74
N PHE A 411 -4.90 6.47 -7.17
CA PHE A 411 -4.30 7.74 -6.76
C PHE A 411 -4.32 8.83 -7.82
N ALA A 412 -4.48 8.51 -9.11
CA ALA A 412 -4.68 9.52 -10.16
C ALA A 412 -6.10 9.49 -10.75
N CYS A 413 -6.98 8.60 -10.27
CA CYS A 413 -8.34 8.42 -10.79
C CYS A 413 -8.35 8.17 -12.32
N GLN A 414 -7.28 7.57 -12.84
CA GLN A 414 -7.14 7.20 -14.25
C GLN A 414 -7.98 5.96 -14.54
N ASN A 415 -8.60 5.94 -15.72
CA ASN A 415 -9.36 4.79 -16.18
C ASN A 415 -8.74 4.26 -17.48
N PHE A 416 -8.44 2.97 -17.51
CA PHE A 416 -7.87 2.28 -18.66
C PHE A 416 -8.97 1.58 -19.45
N SER A 417 -9.82 2.37 -20.10
CA SER A 417 -10.84 1.83 -21.01
C SER A 417 -10.23 1.55 -22.38
N PRO A 418 -10.61 0.45 -23.05
CA PRO A 418 -10.14 0.20 -24.40
C PRO A 418 -10.62 1.32 -25.34
N PRO A 419 -9.80 1.69 -26.34
CA PRO A 419 -10.20 2.66 -27.34
C PRO A 419 -11.36 2.11 -28.19
N PRO A 420 -12.13 2.99 -28.85
CA PRO A 420 -13.11 2.58 -29.86
C PRO A 420 -12.50 1.68 -30.95
N ALA A 421 -13.29 0.76 -31.50
CA ALA A 421 -12.82 -0.27 -32.44
C ALA A 421 -12.33 0.27 -33.80
N ASP A 422 -12.69 1.50 -34.14
CA ASP A 422 -12.31 2.23 -35.34
C ASP A 422 -10.97 2.98 -35.21
N VAL A 423 -10.35 2.99 -34.01
CA VAL A 423 -9.02 3.57 -33.83
C VAL A 423 -7.96 2.62 -34.38
N HIS A 424 -7.22 3.08 -35.39
CA HIS A 424 -6.10 2.35 -35.99
C HIS A 424 -4.79 2.64 -35.25
N PHE A 425 -4.03 1.58 -34.98
CA PHE A 425 -2.73 1.64 -34.31
C PHE A 425 -1.62 1.12 -35.22
N PRO A 426 -0.36 1.55 -35.02
CA PRO A 426 0.80 0.90 -35.65
C PRO A 426 0.81 -0.61 -35.35
N PRO A 427 1.43 -1.46 -36.19
CA PRO A 427 1.60 -2.87 -35.87
C PRO A 427 2.34 -3.09 -34.54
N LEU A 428 1.97 -4.14 -33.79
CA LEU A 428 2.74 -4.57 -32.63
C LEU A 428 3.92 -5.41 -33.10
N GLU A 429 5.14 -4.93 -32.86
CA GLU A 429 6.36 -5.71 -33.10
C GLU A 429 6.82 -6.40 -31.80
N ILE A 430 7.27 -5.61 -30.82
CA ILE A 430 7.81 -6.11 -29.54
C ILE A 430 7.23 -5.31 -28.37
N ASP A 431 7.21 -3.98 -28.49
CA ASP A 431 6.86 -3.08 -27.39
C ASP A 431 5.39 -2.61 -27.49
N PRO A 432 4.52 -3.00 -26.54
CA PRO A 432 3.14 -2.55 -26.54
C PRO A 432 2.99 -1.05 -26.28
N ALA A 433 4.03 -0.36 -25.80
CA ALA A 433 4.03 1.09 -25.60
C ALA A 433 4.40 1.88 -26.86
N THR A 434 4.73 1.22 -27.97
CA THR A 434 5.03 1.88 -29.27
C THR A 434 4.17 1.39 -30.42
N GLY A 435 3.49 0.24 -30.29
CA GLY A 435 2.61 -0.31 -31.32
C GLY A 435 1.50 -1.21 -30.78
N GLY A 436 0.58 -1.59 -31.67
CA GLY A 436 -0.60 -2.38 -31.39
C GLY A 436 -1.74 -1.59 -30.72
N THR A 437 -2.90 -2.23 -30.61
CA THR A 437 -4.06 -1.68 -29.87
C THR A 437 -3.77 -1.43 -28.39
N CYS A 438 -2.79 -2.14 -27.84
CA CYS A 438 -2.29 -1.97 -26.48
C CYS A 438 -1.63 -0.60 -26.24
N LEU A 439 -1.17 0.09 -27.30
CA LEU A 439 -0.51 1.40 -27.23
C LEU A 439 -1.31 2.43 -26.42
N HIS A 440 -2.64 2.40 -26.56
CA HIS A 440 -3.53 3.34 -25.88
C HIS A 440 -3.28 3.39 -24.37
N CYS A 441 -3.14 2.23 -23.73
CA CYS A 441 -2.89 2.16 -22.29
C CYS A 441 -1.40 2.13 -21.95
N HIS A 442 -0.59 1.41 -22.74
CA HIS A 442 0.80 1.14 -22.42
C HIS A 442 1.72 2.37 -22.50
N LYS A 443 1.35 3.39 -23.28
CA LYS A 443 2.07 4.67 -23.29
C LYS A 443 2.13 5.34 -21.91
N THR A 444 1.15 5.10 -21.05
CA THR A 444 1.13 5.59 -19.66
C THR A 444 1.54 4.52 -18.67
N LEU A 445 1.09 3.27 -18.87
CA LEU A 445 1.36 2.17 -17.94
C LEU A 445 2.83 1.77 -17.88
N ASP A 446 3.52 1.68 -19.01
CA ASP A 446 4.89 1.16 -19.03
C ASP A 446 5.88 2.10 -18.35
N PRO A 447 5.85 3.44 -18.58
CA PRO A 447 6.66 4.37 -17.80
C PRO A 447 6.40 4.31 -16.28
N ALA A 448 5.12 4.16 -15.88
CA ALA A 448 4.76 3.99 -14.47
C ALA A 448 5.23 2.66 -13.89
N ALA A 449 5.16 1.58 -14.66
CA ALA A 449 5.52 0.23 -14.23
C ALA A 449 7.03 0.05 -13.99
N ILE A 450 7.88 0.88 -14.60
CA ILE A 450 9.33 0.91 -14.32
C ILE A 450 9.59 0.98 -12.80
N ALA A 451 8.85 1.83 -12.09
CA ALA A 451 9.02 2.07 -10.65
C ALA A 451 8.76 0.84 -9.75
N PHE A 452 8.14 -0.22 -10.28
CA PHE A 452 7.66 -1.37 -9.48
C PHE A 452 8.33 -2.69 -9.82
N LYS A 453 9.43 -2.67 -10.59
CA LYS A 453 10.08 -3.88 -11.13
C LYS A 453 10.79 -4.75 -10.09
N ARG A 454 11.20 -4.18 -8.95
CA ARG A 454 12.01 -4.89 -7.96
C ARG A 454 11.21 -5.81 -7.04
N TRP A 455 9.91 -5.60 -6.87
CA TRP A 455 9.11 -6.43 -5.97
C TRP A 455 8.65 -7.71 -6.65
N ASP A 456 9.04 -8.85 -6.10
CA ASP A 456 8.59 -10.15 -6.57
C ASP A 456 8.57 -11.17 -5.41
N PHE A 457 8.31 -12.43 -5.74
CA PHE A 457 8.16 -13.53 -4.81
C PHE A 457 9.19 -14.62 -5.08
N THR A 458 9.92 -15.04 -4.04
CA THR A 458 10.95 -16.08 -4.15
C THR A 458 10.40 -17.45 -3.75
N PRO A 459 10.57 -18.50 -4.57
CA PRO A 459 10.16 -19.86 -4.22
C PRO A 459 11.22 -20.61 -3.40
N PHE A 460 12.42 -20.04 -3.24
CA PHE A 460 13.57 -20.77 -2.67
C PHE A 460 13.46 -21.04 -1.16
N PRO A 461 12.87 -20.15 -0.33
CA PRO A 461 12.62 -20.46 1.07
C PRO A 461 11.42 -21.41 1.25
N SER A 462 10.42 -21.37 0.36
CA SER A 462 9.28 -22.31 0.38
C SER A 462 8.70 -22.51 -1.02
N TYR A 463 8.73 -23.76 -1.49
CA TYR A 463 8.25 -24.14 -2.83
C TYR A 463 6.74 -23.92 -3.01
N TYR A 464 5.97 -23.93 -1.91
CA TYR A 464 4.51 -23.84 -1.91
C TYR A 464 3.98 -22.44 -1.53
N VAL A 465 4.82 -21.65 -0.85
CA VAL A 465 4.44 -20.41 -0.15
C VAL A 465 5.52 -19.37 -0.47
N PRO A 466 5.52 -18.75 -1.66
CA PRO A 466 6.63 -17.90 -2.04
C PRO A 466 6.59 -16.60 -1.22
N TRP A 467 7.74 -16.16 -0.72
CA TRP A 467 7.85 -14.96 0.11
C TRP A 467 8.21 -13.74 -0.72
N PRO A 468 7.68 -12.55 -0.38
CA PRO A 468 8.10 -11.36 -1.08
C PRO A 468 9.60 -11.12 -0.89
N PHE A 469 10.21 -10.41 -1.83
CA PHE A 469 11.56 -9.86 -1.71
C PHE A 469 11.74 -8.65 -2.64
N ILE A 470 12.84 -7.91 -2.45
CA ILE A 470 13.25 -6.80 -3.32
C ILE A 470 14.47 -7.23 -4.15
N GLY A 471 14.28 -7.40 -5.45
CA GLY A 471 15.34 -7.80 -6.38
C GLY A 471 16.52 -6.83 -6.42
N GLY A 472 17.73 -7.38 -6.35
CA GLY A 472 19.00 -6.65 -6.36
C GLY A 472 19.36 -6.02 -5.01
N VAL A 473 18.52 -6.12 -3.98
CA VAL A 473 18.74 -5.51 -2.67
C VAL A 473 19.14 -6.57 -1.64
N GLY A 474 20.06 -6.22 -0.74
CA GLY A 474 20.53 -7.14 0.30
C GLY A 474 21.16 -8.41 -0.28
N ASN A 475 20.78 -9.56 0.25
CA ASN A 475 21.22 -10.88 -0.25
C ASN A 475 20.51 -11.34 -1.53
N GLN A 476 19.54 -10.58 -2.07
CA GLN A 476 18.71 -10.96 -3.22
C GLN A 476 19.29 -10.49 -4.56
N ARG A 477 20.59 -10.74 -4.78
CA ARG A 477 21.31 -10.33 -5.99
C ARG A 477 20.82 -11.08 -7.23
N VAL A 478 20.76 -10.40 -8.38
CA VAL A 478 20.26 -10.99 -9.63
C VAL A 478 21.41 -11.37 -10.56
N THR A 479 21.48 -12.65 -10.92
CA THR A 479 22.55 -13.19 -11.77
C THR A 479 22.07 -13.45 -13.20
N ALA A 480 23.01 -13.66 -14.12
CA ALA A 480 22.72 -14.09 -15.49
C ALA A 480 21.97 -15.43 -15.51
N GLU A 481 22.28 -16.34 -14.58
CA GLU A 481 21.60 -17.63 -14.44
C GLU A 481 20.15 -17.43 -14.02
N TRP A 482 19.88 -16.51 -13.09
CA TRP A 482 18.54 -16.17 -12.65
C TRP A 482 17.67 -15.70 -13.81
N ILE A 483 18.15 -14.74 -14.61
CA ILE A 483 17.41 -14.19 -15.74
C ILE A 483 17.40 -15.10 -16.98
N SER A 484 18.15 -16.21 -16.96
CA SER A 484 18.18 -17.15 -18.09
C SER A 484 16.87 -17.92 -18.28
N GLY A 485 16.08 -18.03 -17.20
CA GLY A 485 14.87 -18.87 -17.14
C GLY A 485 15.17 -20.35 -17.30
N ARG A 486 16.40 -20.80 -17.02
CA ARG A 486 16.81 -22.21 -17.00
C ARG A 486 16.75 -22.74 -15.57
N TYR A 487 16.56 -24.06 -15.42
CA TYR A 487 16.51 -24.72 -14.11
C TYR A 487 17.79 -24.40 -13.30
N PRO A 488 17.70 -24.09 -11.99
CA PRO A 488 16.51 -24.15 -11.12
C PRO A 488 15.57 -22.93 -11.19
N HIS A 489 15.88 -21.91 -12.00
CA HIS A 489 15.10 -20.68 -12.15
C HIS A 489 13.96 -20.79 -13.18
N THR A 490 13.34 -21.96 -13.31
CA THR A 490 12.17 -22.23 -14.16
C THR A 490 10.87 -22.24 -13.36
N GLY A 491 9.73 -22.28 -14.05
CA GLY A 491 8.42 -22.44 -13.40
C GLY A 491 7.97 -21.20 -12.65
N THR A 492 7.80 -21.32 -11.32
CA THR A 492 7.33 -20.25 -10.43
C THR A 492 8.43 -19.31 -9.96
N ALA A 493 9.69 -19.58 -10.29
CA ALA A 493 10.79 -18.66 -10.01
C ALA A 493 10.67 -17.37 -10.84
N PRO A 494 10.98 -16.19 -10.27
CA PRO A 494 10.92 -14.89 -10.96
C PRO A 494 11.70 -14.85 -12.28
N GLY A 495 12.80 -15.60 -12.38
CA GLY A 495 13.70 -15.61 -13.52
C GLY A 495 13.03 -15.80 -14.88
N LEU A 496 12.21 -16.84 -15.03
CA LEU A 496 11.47 -17.12 -16.26
C LEU A 496 10.46 -16.01 -16.59
N ARG A 497 9.79 -15.47 -15.55
CA ARG A 497 8.84 -14.37 -15.70
C ARG A 497 9.54 -13.09 -16.17
N TRP A 498 10.63 -12.70 -15.52
CA TRP A 498 11.42 -11.51 -15.84
C TRP A 498 11.96 -11.58 -17.26
N LYS A 499 12.49 -12.73 -17.67
CA LYS A 499 12.93 -12.96 -19.05
C LYS A 499 11.86 -12.64 -20.09
N ASN A 500 10.61 -12.99 -19.80
CA ASN A 500 9.49 -12.79 -20.74
C ASN A 500 8.87 -11.38 -20.64
N ALA A 501 8.92 -10.76 -19.46
CA ALA A 501 8.26 -9.48 -19.20
C ALA A 501 9.19 -8.27 -19.40
N PHE A 502 10.49 -8.41 -19.11
CA PHE A 502 11.48 -7.33 -19.10
C PHE A 502 12.37 -7.41 -20.33
N LEU A 503 11.74 -7.30 -21.51
CA LEU A 503 12.44 -7.35 -22.78
C LEU A 503 13.29 -6.09 -22.98
N PRO A 504 14.58 -6.20 -23.33
CA PRO A 504 15.44 -5.05 -23.58
C PRO A 504 14.92 -4.19 -24.73
N ASN A 505 15.35 -2.93 -24.76
CA ASN A 505 14.94 -1.93 -25.76
C ASN A 505 13.42 -1.67 -25.81
N THR A 506 12.71 -1.85 -24.70
CA THR A 506 11.29 -1.47 -24.56
C THR A 506 11.13 -0.31 -23.58
N VAL A 507 9.99 0.39 -23.60
CA VAL A 507 9.69 1.45 -22.63
C VAL A 507 9.75 0.93 -21.20
N LEU A 508 9.22 -0.26 -20.91
CA LEU A 508 9.27 -0.86 -19.58
C LEU A 508 10.71 -1.24 -19.14
N THR A 509 11.58 -1.56 -20.09
CA THR A 509 12.95 -2.01 -19.81
C THR A 509 13.92 -1.31 -20.77
N PRO A 510 14.21 -0.02 -20.52
CA PRO A 510 15.01 0.83 -21.38
C PRO A 510 16.51 0.58 -21.15
N VAL A 511 16.91 -0.66 -21.35
CA VAL A 511 18.29 -1.17 -21.27
C VAL A 511 18.60 -1.95 -22.53
N THR A 512 19.86 -1.90 -22.99
CA THR A 512 20.28 -2.65 -24.17
C THR A 512 20.69 -4.08 -23.82
N PRO A 513 20.70 -5.01 -24.79
CA PRO A 513 21.23 -6.36 -24.57
C PRO A 513 22.68 -6.37 -24.08
N GLU A 514 23.50 -5.43 -24.52
CA GLU A 514 24.91 -5.28 -24.10
C GLU A 514 24.98 -4.89 -22.62
N GLN A 515 24.16 -3.94 -22.18
CA GLN A 515 24.07 -3.56 -20.76
C GLN A 515 23.63 -4.73 -19.88
N LEU A 516 22.67 -5.55 -20.35
CA LEU A 516 22.26 -6.77 -19.62
C LEU A 516 23.38 -7.82 -19.55
N LYS A 517 24.20 -7.92 -20.59
CA LYS A 517 25.37 -8.81 -20.60
C LYS A 517 26.45 -8.32 -19.63
N GLU A 518 26.65 -7.01 -19.53
CA GLU A 518 27.61 -6.38 -18.61
C GLU A 518 27.17 -6.47 -17.15
N ASN A 519 25.88 -6.22 -16.89
CA ASN A 519 25.24 -6.37 -15.59
C ASN A 519 23.81 -6.92 -15.71
N PRO A 520 23.55 -8.19 -15.35
CA PRO A 520 22.21 -8.78 -15.34
C PRO A 520 21.19 -8.00 -14.48
N GLU A 521 21.63 -7.31 -13.43
CA GLU A 521 20.74 -6.51 -12.57
C GLU A 521 20.18 -5.27 -13.29
N ALA A 522 20.74 -4.87 -14.43
CA ALA A 522 20.20 -3.78 -15.25
C ALA A 522 18.76 -4.07 -15.72
N VAL A 523 18.35 -5.35 -15.75
CA VAL A 523 16.96 -5.72 -16.02
C VAL A 523 15.99 -5.11 -15.01
N LEU A 524 16.45 -4.80 -13.79
CA LEU A 524 15.67 -4.20 -12.71
C LEU A 524 15.77 -2.68 -12.67
N LEU A 525 16.26 -2.02 -13.73
CA LEU A 525 16.23 -0.56 -13.83
C LEU A 525 14.79 -0.06 -13.53
N ASP A 526 14.68 0.72 -12.47
CA ASP A 526 13.44 1.18 -11.84
C ASP A 526 13.39 2.70 -11.69
N THR A 527 14.17 3.38 -12.52
CA THR A 527 14.17 4.83 -12.68
C THR A 527 13.65 5.15 -14.07
N MET A 528 12.60 5.96 -14.16
CA MET A 528 12.05 6.40 -15.45
C MET A 528 13.08 7.30 -16.16
N PRO A 529 13.48 6.99 -17.41
CA PRO A 529 14.36 7.86 -18.20
C PRO A 529 13.83 9.28 -18.36
N GLU A 530 14.73 10.26 -18.41
CA GLU A 530 14.37 11.67 -18.62
C GLU A 530 13.64 11.94 -19.94
N SER A 531 13.85 11.09 -20.95
CA SER A 531 13.16 11.17 -22.25
C SER A 531 11.69 10.80 -22.19
N TYR A 532 11.22 10.18 -21.10
CA TYR A 532 9.83 9.80 -20.91
C TYR A 532 9.11 10.81 -20.03
N THR A 533 7.78 10.89 -20.20
CA THR A 533 6.90 11.64 -19.31
C THR A 533 5.80 10.74 -18.79
N LEU A 534 5.35 11.02 -17.56
CA LEU A 534 4.19 10.39 -16.95
C LEU A 534 3.33 11.50 -16.35
N LEU A 535 2.05 11.56 -16.76
CA LEU A 535 1.11 12.61 -16.34
C LEU A 535 1.62 14.04 -16.61
N GLY A 536 2.41 14.20 -17.69
CA GLY A 536 3.02 15.48 -18.07
C GLY A 536 4.32 15.82 -17.34
N GLU A 537 4.78 14.97 -16.41
CA GLU A 537 5.96 15.21 -15.59
C GLU A 537 7.15 14.32 -16.00
N HIS A 538 8.36 14.84 -15.83
CA HIS A 538 9.61 14.08 -15.97
C HIS A 538 10.06 13.53 -14.60
N GLY A 539 10.70 12.36 -14.62
CA GLY A 539 11.32 11.80 -13.42
C GLY A 539 12.53 12.63 -12.98
N ASP A 540 12.78 12.72 -11.67
CA ASP A 540 13.95 13.41 -11.10
C ASP A 540 15.15 12.46 -10.83
N GLY A 541 15.09 11.26 -11.40
CA GLY A 541 16.04 10.18 -11.18
C GLY A 541 15.83 9.39 -9.88
N THR A 542 14.77 9.69 -9.10
CA THR A 542 14.46 8.89 -7.91
C THR A 542 14.08 7.47 -8.29
N MET A 543 14.80 6.52 -7.72
CA MET A 543 14.59 5.09 -7.88
C MET A 543 13.26 4.62 -7.27
N GLY A 544 12.57 3.72 -7.96
CA GLY A 544 11.48 2.92 -7.39
C GLY A 544 10.17 3.68 -7.17
N PRO A 545 9.26 3.13 -6.33
CA PRO A 545 7.90 3.64 -6.16
C PRO A 545 7.82 5.09 -5.67
N LEU A 546 8.82 5.59 -4.93
CA LEU A 546 8.88 7.00 -4.53
C LEU A 546 8.96 7.92 -5.75
N GLY A 547 9.72 7.55 -6.78
CA GLY A 547 9.78 8.31 -8.03
C GLY A 547 8.41 8.44 -8.68
N PHE A 548 7.63 7.36 -8.72
CA PHE A 548 6.25 7.38 -9.19
C PHE A 548 5.34 8.24 -8.29
N GLY A 549 5.43 8.11 -6.97
CA GLY A 549 4.66 8.92 -6.01
C GLY A 549 4.91 10.42 -6.17
N LYS A 550 6.16 10.82 -6.42
CA LYS A 550 6.51 12.22 -6.72
C LYS A 550 5.84 12.74 -8.00
N LEU A 551 5.82 11.93 -9.07
CA LEU A 551 5.16 12.29 -10.33
C LEU A 551 3.64 12.49 -10.14
N LEU A 552 3.00 11.62 -9.35
CA LEU A 552 1.58 11.76 -8.99
C LEU A 552 1.28 13.08 -8.28
N VAL A 553 2.12 13.46 -7.30
CA VAL A 553 1.92 14.69 -6.52
C VAL A 553 2.27 15.94 -7.33
N ARG A 554 3.38 15.94 -8.08
CA ARG A 554 3.83 17.10 -8.88
C ARG A 554 2.86 17.45 -10.01
N SER A 555 2.31 16.44 -10.70
CA SER A 555 1.31 16.65 -11.76
C SER A 555 -0.03 17.22 -11.27
N GLY A 556 -0.28 17.17 -9.96
CA GLY A 556 -1.55 17.52 -9.33
C GLY A 556 -2.68 16.51 -9.58
N GLU A 557 -2.43 15.41 -10.29
CA GLU A 557 -3.43 14.36 -10.52
C GLU A 557 -3.82 13.67 -9.21
N PHE A 558 -2.86 13.52 -8.28
CA PHE A 558 -3.15 13.09 -6.91
C PHE A 558 -4.20 13.98 -6.24
N ASP A 559 -3.96 15.29 -6.27
CA ASP A 559 -4.80 16.28 -5.59
C ASP A 559 -6.22 16.32 -6.18
N ARG A 560 -6.34 16.26 -7.52
CA ARG A 560 -7.63 16.17 -8.22
C ARG A 560 -8.36 14.89 -7.86
N CYS A 561 -7.66 13.76 -7.79
CA CYS A 561 -8.28 12.47 -7.45
C CYS A 561 -8.80 12.47 -6.01
N VAL A 562 -7.99 12.90 -5.04
CA VAL A 562 -8.39 13.01 -3.63
C VAL A 562 -9.60 13.94 -3.48
N ALA A 563 -9.56 15.12 -4.09
CA ALA A 563 -10.66 16.08 -4.03
C ALA A 563 -11.97 15.46 -4.53
N ARG A 564 -11.95 14.74 -5.66
CA ARG A 564 -13.12 14.03 -6.20
C ARG A 564 -13.63 12.93 -5.28
N LYS A 565 -12.73 12.08 -4.76
CA LYS A 565 -13.09 10.94 -3.90
C LYS A 565 -13.66 11.40 -2.57
N VAL A 566 -13.05 12.39 -1.92
CA VAL A 566 -13.56 12.97 -0.67
C VAL A 566 -14.85 13.73 -0.89
N TYR A 567 -14.98 14.49 -1.98
CA TYR A 567 -16.24 15.14 -2.35
C TYR A 567 -17.36 14.11 -2.51
N ALA A 568 -17.12 13.01 -3.24
CA ALA A 568 -18.11 11.95 -3.42
C ALA A 568 -18.53 11.30 -2.09
N MET A 569 -17.57 11.01 -1.22
CA MET A 569 -17.84 10.45 0.11
C MET A 569 -18.68 11.39 0.98
N PHE A 570 -18.37 12.69 1.00
CA PHE A 570 -18.98 13.63 1.95
C PHE A 570 -20.24 14.31 1.42
N ILE A 571 -20.22 14.74 0.15
CA ILE A 571 -21.35 15.41 -0.51
C ILE A 571 -22.36 14.39 -1.04
N GLY A 572 -21.91 13.19 -1.43
CA GLY A 572 -22.77 12.08 -1.87
C GLY A 572 -22.96 11.95 -3.39
N ARG A 573 -22.12 12.61 -4.21
CA ARG A 573 -22.09 12.42 -5.67
C ARG A 573 -20.69 12.48 -6.24
N GLU A 574 -20.46 11.78 -7.34
CA GLU A 574 -19.21 11.91 -8.08
C GLU A 574 -19.18 13.20 -8.91
N LEU A 575 -17.99 13.78 -9.03
CA LEU A 575 -17.72 14.88 -9.96
C LEU A 575 -17.29 14.32 -11.32
N ASN A 576 -17.92 14.80 -12.39
CA ASN A 576 -17.61 14.40 -13.76
C ASN A 576 -16.38 15.18 -14.27
N PRO A 577 -15.25 14.52 -14.54
CA PRO A 577 -14.02 15.20 -14.97
C PRO A 577 -14.12 15.86 -16.36
N ALA A 578 -15.07 15.43 -17.21
CA ALA A 578 -15.26 16.00 -18.53
C ALA A 578 -16.01 17.35 -18.50
N THR A 579 -16.99 17.49 -17.60
CA THR A 579 -17.87 18.67 -17.54
C THR A 579 -17.60 19.58 -16.35
N GLU A 580 -17.01 19.06 -15.26
CA GLU A 580 -16.78 19.80 -14.01
C GLU A 580 -15.30 20.05 -13.72
N LYS A 581 -14.42 19.97 -14.74
CA LYS A 581 -12.96 20.11 -14.59
C LYS A 581 -12.55 21.37 -13.81
N GLY A 582 -13.12 22.52 -14.14
CA GLY A 582 -12.78 23.78 -13.47
C GLY A 582 -13.11 23.78 -11.97
N PHE A 583 -14.20 23.12 -11.57
CA PHE A 583 -14.57 22.97 -10.16
C PHE A 583 -13.66 21.97 -9.45
N ILE A 584 -13.31 20.85 -10.10
CA ILE A 584 -12.34 19.88 -9.59
C ILE A 584 -10.98 20.56 -9.36
N ASP A 585 -10.50 21.36 -10.31
CA ASP A 585 -9.24 22.10 -10.20
C ASP A 585 -9.28 23.14 -9.06
N LYS A 586 -10.43 23.77 -8.83
CA LYS A 586 -10.63 24.67 -7.68
C LYS A 586 -10.51 23.89 -6.36
N LEU A 587 -11.23 22.78 -6.22
CA LEU A 587 -11.18 21.95 -5.00
C LEU A 587 -9.78 21.39 -4.75
N ALA A 588 -9.06 20.97 -5.80
CA ALA A 588 -7.69 20.51 -5.68
C ALA A 588 -6.76 21.61 -5.16
N LYS A 589 -6.90 22.87 -5.65
CA LYS A 589 -6.13 24.01 -5.14
C LYS A 589 -6.40 24.28 -3.66
N GLU A 590 -7.66 24.24 -3.24
CA GLU A 590 -8.04 24.42 -1.83
C GLU A 590 -7.48 23.30 -0.95
N PHE A 591 -7.52 22.06 -1.44
CA PHE A 591 -6.91 20.92 -0.77
C PHE A 591 -5.39 21.09 -0.59
N VAL A 592 -4.68 21.54 -1.63
CA VAL A 592 -3.24 21.83 -1.57
C VAL A 592 -2.93 23.00 -0.64
N ALA A 593 -3.74 24.06 -0.67
CA ALA A 593 -3.59 25.22 0.22
C ALA A 593 -3.77 24.84 1.70
N GLY A 594 -4.65 23.87 1.99
CA GLY A 594 -4.79 23.23 3.30
C GLY A 594 -3.72 22.18 3.62
N GLU A 595 -2.55 22.25 2.98
CA GLU A 595 -1.42 21.32 3.14
C GLU A 595 -1.80 19.84 2.91
N ARG A 596 -2.80 19.58 2.05
CA ARG A 596 -3.35 18.25 1.76
C ARG A 596 -3.90 17.52 2.99
N LYS A 597 -4.33 18.25 4.02
CA LYS A 597 -4.92 17.68 5.25
C LYS A 597 -6.43 17.47 5.07
N LEU A 598 -6.93 16.33 5.56
CA LEU A 598 -8.32 15.95 5.30
C LEU A 598 -9.33 16.78 6.10
N ARG A 599 -9.14 16.99 7.41
CA ARG A 599 -10.13 17.74 8.21
C ARG A 599 -10.28 19.19 7.76
N PRO A 600 -9.21 19.96 7.46
CA PRO A 600 -9.36 21.29 6.87
C PRO A 600 -10.15 21.27 5.55
N PHE A 601 -9.91 20.28 4.69
CA PHE A 601 -10.63 20.16 3.44
C PHE A 601 -12.11 19.81 3.64
N LEU A 602 -12.46 18.92 4.58
CA LEU A 602 -13.85 18.63 4.93
C LEU A 602 -14.59 19.87 5.47
N ARG A 603 -13.91 20.72 6.24
CA ARG A 603 -14.46 22.01 6.69
C ARG A 603 -14.72 22.94 5.51
N HIS A 604 -13.80 23.02 4.56
CA HIS A 604 -14.01 23.79 3.33
C HIS A 604 -15.19 23.25 2.50
N LEU A 605 -15.31 21.92 2.36
CA LEU A 605 -16.44 21.29 1.67
C LEU A 605 -17.78 21.59 2.36
N PHE A 606 -17.75 21.70 3.69
CA PHE A 606 -18.94 22.07 4.47
C PHE A 606 -19.45 23.48 4.17
N GLU A 607 -18.56 24.39 3.77
CA GLU A 607 -18.91 25.77 3.40
C GLU A 607 -19.45 25.89 1.97
N GLN A 608 -19.37 24.83 1.15
CA GLN A 608 -19.85 24.87 -0.24
C GLN A 608 -21.38 24.86 -0.30
N SER A 609 -21.94 25.63 -1.24
CA SER A 609 -23.38 25.74 -1.44
C SER A 609 -24.04 24.40 -1.78
N GLU A 610 -23.29 23.51 -2.43
CA GLU A 610 -23.64 22.18 -2.88
C GLU A 610 -23.94 21.26 -1.71
N LEU A 611 -23.27 21.44 -0.56
CA LEU A 611 -23.61 20.69 0.65
C LEU A 611 -25.04 20.99 1.07
N ARG A 612 -25.57 22.18 0.80
CA ARG A 612 -26.92 22.60 1.16
C ARG A 612 -27.96 22.28 0.09
N ARG A 613 -27.60 21.68 -1.05
CA ARG A 613 -28.56 21.30 -2.09
C ARG A 613 -29.06 19.86 -1.93
N GLY A 614 -30.36 19.67 -2.17
CA GLY A 614 -30.95 18.36 -2.36
C GLY A 614 -30.52 17.83 -3.71
N LEU A 615 -29.62 16.85 -3.71
CA LEU A 615 -29.15 16.17 -4.91
C LEU A 615 -30.19 15.17 -5.42
#